data_AF-A0A2P6N5S8-F1
#
_entry.id   AF-A0A2P6N5S8-F1
#
_cell.length_a   1.000
_cell.length_b   1.000
_cell.length_c   1.000
_cell.angle_alpha   90.00
_cell.angle_beta   90.00
_cell.angle_gamma   90.00
#
_symmetry.space_group_name_H-M   'P 1'
#
loop_
_entity.id
_entity.type
_entity.pdbx_description
1 polymer ?
#
loop_
_entity_poly.entity_id
_entity_poly.type
_entity_poly.pdbx_seq_one_letter_code
_entity_poly.pdbx_strand_id
1 'polypeptide(L)' 'MSAPLHLYRYIQRQIRLLPDSAMRGYYQRHCREHFVSGRTETDPGTIKLMIEKGYKDILQSLSNSFTNVEGGSMD' A
#
# COMPACT_ATOMS: atom_id res chain seq x y z
N MET A 1 -15.32 -6.19 13.52
CA MET A 1 -14.53 -5.41 12.52
C MET A 1 -13.89 -6.41 11.57
N SER A 2 -14.03 -6.27 10.25
CA SER A 2 -13.59 -7.29 9.29
C SER A 2 -12.07 -7.22 8.99
N ALA A 3 -11.46 -8.36 8.64
CA ALA A 3 -10.03 -8.44 8.30
C ALA A 3 -9.56 -7.43 7.20
N PRO A 4 -10.35 -7.12 6.15
CA PRO A 4 -10.00 -6.09 5.16
C PRO A 4 -9.85 -4.68 5.75
N LEU A 5 -10.67 -4.32 6.75
CA LEU A 5 -10.58 -3.02 7.43
C LEU A 5 -9.30 -2.89 8.26
N HIS A 6 -8.86 -3.98 8.91
CA HIS A 6 -7.59 -4.00 9.63
C HIS A 6 -6.42 -3.83 8.68
N LEU A 7 -6.44 -4.52 7.54
CA LEU A 7 -5.43 -4.39 6.51
C LEU A 7 -5.35 -2.96 5.97
N TYR A 8 -6.49 -2.38 5.58
CA TYR A 8 -6.54 -1.02 5.06
C TYR A 8 -5.97 0.00 6.06
N ARG A 9 -6.29 -0.15 7.35
CA ARG A 9 -5.74 0.72 8.41
C ARG A 9 -4.23 0.54 8.60
N TYR A 10 -3.75 -0.71 8.55
CA TYR A 10 -2.33 -1.00 8.66
C TYR A 10 -1.55 -0.34 7.50
N ILE A 11 -2.03 -0.54 6.27
CA ILE A 11 -1.47 0.08 5.05
C ILE A 11 -1.43 1.61 5.17
N GLN A 12 -2.54 2.23 5.59
CA GLN A 12 -2.62 3.68 5.78
C GLN A 12 -1.68 4.22 6.86
N ARG A 13 -1.25 3.39 7.82
CA ARG A 13 -0.21 3.76 8.79
C ARG A 13 1.17 3.67 8.16
N GLN A 14 1.47 2.63 7.40
CA GLN A 14 2.76 2.47 6.70
C GLN A 14 3.00 3.59 5.70
N ILE A 15 1.97 3.97 4.92
CA ILE A 15 2.09 5.07 3.96
C ILE A 15 2.45 6.39 4.65
N ARG A 16 1.98 6.64 5.88
CA ARG A 16 2.35 7.86 6.62
C ARG A 16 3.82 7.93 7.01
N LEU A 17 4.52 6.79 7.06
CA LEU A 17 5.94 6.73 7.38
C LEU A 17 6.82 7.06 6.17
N LEU A 18 6.26 7.13 4.96
CA LEU A 18 7.00 7.55 3.78
C LEU A 18 7.48 9.00 3.94
N PRO A 19 8.73 9.31 3.55
CA PRO A 19 9.31 10.64 3.75
C PRO A 19 8.68 11.70 2.84
N ASP A 20 8.39 11.35 1.59
CA ASP A 20 7.87 12.29 0.59
C ASP A 20 6.34 12.43 0.63
N SER A 21 5.88 13.68 0.73
CA SER A 21 4.47 14.06 0.68
C SER A 21 3.76 13.69 -0.63
N ALA A 22 4.44 13.76 -1.77
CA ALA A 22 3.86 13.40 -3.07
C ALA A 22 3.67 11.88 -3.17
N MET A 23 4.68 11.09 -2.75
CA MET A 23 4.54 9.65 -2.57
C MET A 23 3.41 9.28 -1.61
N ARG A 24 3.33 9.93 -0.43
CA ARG A 24 2.23 9.70 0.53
C ARG A 24 0.86 9.87 -0.13
N GLY A 25 0.66 10.96 -0.87
CA GLY A 25 -0.60 11.26 -1.57
C GLY A 25 -0.94 10.21 -2.64
N TYR A 26 0.05 9.84 -3.47
CA TYR A 26 -0.09 8.81 -4.49
C TYR A 26 -0.52 7.47 -3.89
N TYR A 27 0.21 6.97 -2.90
CA TYR A 27 -0.07 5.65 -2.30
C TYR A 27 -1.37 5.63 -1.50
N GLN A 28 -1.72 6.73 -0.80
CA GLN A 28 -3.01 6.82 -0.11
C GLN A 28 -4.18 6.73 -1.10
N ARG A 29 -4.10 7.45 -2.22
CA ARG A 29 -5.11 7.43 -3.27
C ARG A 29 -5.21 6.04 -3.90
N HIS A 30 -4.08 5.48 -4.30
CA HIS A 30 -4.02 4.17 -4.94
C HIS A 30 -4.59 3.06 -4.05
N CYS A 31 -4.25 3.06 -2.75
CA CYS A 31 -4.81 2.11 -1.79
C CYS A 31 -6.32 2.29 -1.57
N ARG A 32 -6.81 3.53 -1.60
CA ARG A 32 -8.25 3.81 -1.49
C ARG A 32 -9.01 3.30 -2.71
N GLU A 33 -8.49 3.53 -3.92
CA GLU A 33 -9.09 3.05 -5.16
C GLU A 33 -9.19 1.52 -5.19
N HIS A 34 -8.10 0.82 -4.83
CA HIS A 34 -8.09 -0.64 -4.72
C HIS A 34 -9.03 -1.20 -3.64
N PHE A 35 -9.11 -0.54 -2.48
CA PHE A 35 -10.02 -0.98 -1.41
C PHE A 35 -11.49 -0.80 -1.79
N VAL A 36 -11.82 0.30 -2.48
CA VAL A 36 -13.18 0.58 -2.93
C VAL A 36 -13.58 -0.35 -4.08
N SER A 37 -12.68 -0.70 -5.01
CA SER A 37 -12.98 -1.61 -6.11
C SER A 37 -13.31 -3.02 -5.65
N GLY A 38 -12.76 -3.47 -4.51
CA GLY A 38 -13.09 -4.75 -3.89
C GLY A 38 -14.35 -4.76 -3.01
N ARG A 39 -15.10 -3.65 -2.92
CA ARG A 39 -16.22 -3.52 -1.97
C ARG A 39 -17.37 -4.50 -2.23
N THR A 40 -17.60 -4.86 -3.49
CA THR A 40 -18.67 -5.79 -3.89
C THR A 40 -18.18 -7.22 -4.01
N GLU A 41 -16.88 -7.47 -3.79
CA GLU A 41 -16.33 -8.81 -3.86
C GLU A 41 -16.77 -9.59 -2.62
N THR A 42 -17.36 -10.76 -2.86
CA THR A 42 -17.89 -11.64 -1.82
C THR A 42 -17.20 -13.01 -1.81
N ASP A 43 -16.46 -13.34 -2.86
CA ASP A 43 -15.71 -14.59 -2.94
C ASP A 43 -14.48 -14.56 -2.01
N PRO A 44 -14.40 -15.46 -1.01
CA PRO A 44 -13.30 -15.46 -0.05
C PRO A 44 -11.92 -15.67 -0.70
N GLY A 45 -11.84 -16.44 -1.79
CA GLY A 45 -10.60 -16.71 -2.52
C GLY A 45 -10.06 -15.44 -3.19
N THR A 46 -10.94 -14.72 -3.87
CA THR A 46 -10.65 -13.46 -4.54
C THR A 46 -10.25 -12.38 -3.54
N ILE A 47 -10.97 -12.26 -2.41
CA ILE A 47 -10.61 -11.35 -1.32
C ILE A 47 -9.20 -11.64 -0.81
N LYS A 48 -8.85 -12.91 -0.60
CA LYS A 48 -7.52 -13.31 -0.13
C LYS A 48 -6.43 -12.92 -1.14
N LEU A 49 -6.65 -13.16 -2.42
CA LEU A 49 -5.74 -12.76 -3.51
C LEU A 49 -5.56 -11.23 -3.59
N MET A 50 -6.64 -10.46 -3.46
CA MET A 50 -6.58 -8.99 -3.45
C MET A 50 -5.76 -8.46 -2.26
N ILE A 51 -5.92 -9.08 -1.10
CA ILE A 51 -5.15 -8.77 0.12
C ILE A 51 -3.66 -9.07 -0.09
N GLU A 52 -3.32 -10.26 -0.60
CA GLU A 52 -1.94 -10.68 -0.84
C GLU A 52 -1.24 -9.78 -1.88
N LYS A 53 -1.94 -9.45 -2.97
CA LYS A 53 -1.43 -8.54 -3.99
C LYS A 53 -1.19 -7.13 -3.43
N GLY A 54 -2.15 -6.60 -2.66
CA GLY A 54 -2.00 -5.30 -2.00
C GLY A 54 -0.79 -5.24 -1.06
N TYR A 55 -0.51 -6.31 -0.31
CA TYR A 55 0.70 -6.41 0.51
C TYR A 55 1.98 -6.35 -0.32
N LYS A 56 2.03 -7.13 -1.40
CA LYS A 56 3.22 -7.22 -2.27
C LYS A 56 3.53 -5.87 -2.94
N ASP A 57 2.52 -5.21 -3.48
CA ASP A 57 2.67 -3.93 -4.19
C ASP A 57 3.17 -2.82 -3.24
N ILE A 58 2.67 -2.81 -2.00
CA ILE A 58 3.12 -1.85 -0.97
C ILE A 58 4.53 -2.17 -0.50
N LEU A 59 4.84 -3.43 -0.20
CA LEU A 59 6.20 -3.81 0.22
C LEU A 59 7.24 -3.46 -0.85
N GLN A 60 6.92 -3.72 -2.11
CA GLN A 60 7.79 -3.36 -3.24
C GLN A 60 7.93 -1.84 -3.38
N SER A 61 6.84 -1.09 -3.21
CA SER A 61 6.85 0.37 -3.22
C SER A 61 7.67 0.98 -2.09
N LEU A 62 7.53 0.45 -0.87
CA LEU A 62 8.34 0.85 0.28
C LEU A 62 9.82 0.53 0.04
N SER A 63 10.14 -0.68 -0.40
CA SER A 63 11.51 -1.09 -0.73
C SER A 63 12.17 -0.15 -1.74
N ASN A 64 11.47 0.18 -2.82
CA ASN A 64 11.97 1.11 -3.85
C ASN A 64 12.12 2.55 -3.32
N SER A 65 11.33 2.93 -2.31
CA SER A 65 11.43 4.24 -1.68
C SER A 65 12.63 4.34 -0.72
N PHE A 66 13.07 3.23 -0.12
CA PHE A 66 14.27 3.19 0.72
C PHE A 66 15.57 3.05 -0.07
N THR A 67 15.58 2.32 -1.19
CA THR A 67 16.80 2.17 -2.02
C THR A 67 17.18 3.44 -2.77
N ASN A 68 16.21 4.31 -3.11
CA ASN A 68 16.51 5.60 -3.75
C ASN A 68 17.14 6.64 -2.80
N VAL A 69 17.26 6.36 -1.50
CA VAL A 69 17.90 7.27 -0.52
C VAL A 69 19.41 7.03 -0.42
N GLU A 70 19.92 5.87 -0.82
CA GLU A 70 21.36 5.54 -0.74
C GLU A 70 22.17 5.85 -2.01
N GLY A 71 21.53 6.27 -3.12
CA GLY A 71 22.20 6.54 -4.40
C GLY A 71 22.57 8.00 -4.67
N GLY A 72 22.32 8.91 -3.72
CA GLY A 72 22.43 10.36 -3.93
C GLY A 72 23.51 11.04 -3.10
N SER A 73 24.77 10.58 -3.19
CA SER A 73 25.94 11.40 -2.85
C SER A 73 27.24 10.76 -3.34
N MET A 74 27.83 11.32 -4.39
CA MET A 74 29.26 11.67 -4.50
C MET A 74 29.54 12.22 -5.90
N ASP A 75 29.82 13.53 -5.92
CA ASP A 75 30.55 14.36 -6.90
C ASP A 75 30.19 14.33 -8.41
#